data_AF-A0A7G4RKC3-F1
#
_entry.id   AF-A0A7G4RKC3-F1
#
_cell.length_a   1.000
_cell.length_b   1.000
_cell.length_c   1.000
_cell.angle_alpha   90.00
_cell.angle_beta   90.00
_cell.angle_gamma   90.00
#
_symmetry.space_group_name_H-M   'P 1'
#
loop_
_entity.id
_entity.type
_entity.pdbx_description
1 polymer ?
#
loop_
_entity_poly.entity_id
_entity_poly.type
_entity_poly.pdbx_seq_one_letter_code
_entity_poly.pdbx_strand_id
1 'polypeptide(L)' 'MCNLRDVVIFLAGAAFLHTISHIVLPYFITMPLDMGFMVLTTQFNFWVIGISAIITIALLWWACKLNKK' A
#
# COMPACT_ATOMS: atom_id res chain seq x y z
N MET A 1 -22.63 -12.43 -3.51
CA MET A 1 -22.62 -11.05 -4.06
C MET A 1 -21.50 -10.30 -3.37
N CYS A 2 -20.46 -9.88 -4.10
CA CYS A 2 -19.42 -9.03 -3.50
C CYS A 2 -20.03 -7.66 -3.20
N ASN A 3 -20.16 -7.33 -1.92
CA ASN A 3 -20.58 -5.98 -1.55
C ASN A 3 -19.41 -5.01 -1.74
N LEU A 4 -19.73 -3.73 -1.96
CA LEU A 4 -18.71 -2.69 -2.09
C LEU A 4 -17.74 -2.67 -0.90
N ARG A 5 -18.23 -3.01 0.30
CA ARG A 5 -17.42 -3.19 1.51
C ARG A 5 -16.31 -4.24 1.33
N ASP A 6 -16.64 -5.41 0.77
CA ASP A 6 -15.68 -6.50 0.60
C ASP A 6 -14.57 -6.11 -0.38
N VAL A 7 -14.93 -5.36 -1.43
CA VAL A 7 -13.97 -4.80 -2.40
C VAL A 7 -13.05 -3.78 -1.72
N VAL A 8 -13.59 -2.87 -0.91
CA VAL A 8 -12.78 -1.86 -0.20
C VAL A 8 -11.84 -2.52 0.82
N ILE A 9 -12.30 -3.55 1.53
CA ILE A 9 -11.45 -4.32 2.45
C ILE A 9 -10.33 -5.05 1.70
N PHE A 10 -10.64 -5.66 0.55
CA PHE A 10 -9.65 -6.29 -0.30
C PHE A 10 -8.58 -5.29 -0.77
N LEU A 11 -8.99 -4.10 -1.23
CA LEU A 11 -8.07 -3.04 -1.63
C LEU A 11 -7.22 -2.52 -0.45
N ALA A 12 -7.80 -2.41 0.74
CA ALA A 12 -7.05 -2.07 1.94
C ALA A 12 -5.97 -3.11 2.25
N GLY A 13 -6.30 -4.40 2.12
CA GLY A 13 -5.34 -5.50 2.25
C GLY A 13 -4.23 -5.46 1.21
N ALA A 14 -4.56 -5.16 -0.06
CA ALA A 14 -3.58 -5.02 -1.13
C ALA A 14 -2.61 -3.84 -0.89
N ALA A 15 -3.13 -2.68 -0.46
CA ALA A 15 -2.31 -1.52 -0.11
C ALA A 15 -1.41 -1.78 1.12
N PHE A 16 -1.91 -2.53 2.10
CA PHE A 16 -1.12 -2.96 3.26
C PHE A 16 0.03 -3.88 2.84
N LEU A 17 -0.24 -4.90 2.02
CA LEU A 17 0.78 -5.80 1.50
C LEU A 17 1.80 -5.06 0.63
N HIS A 18 1.36 -4.09 -0.17
CA HIS A 18 2.25 -3.22 -0.94
C HIS A 18 3.19 -2.43 -0.01
N THR A 19 2.67 -1.88 1.09
CA THR A 19 3.47 -1.20 2.12
C THR A 19 4.53 -2.14 2.71
N ILE A 20 4.15 -3.37 3.08
CA ILE A 20 5.08 -4.38 3.60
C ILE A 20 6.15 -4.70 2.57
N SER A 21 5.78 -4.86 1.30
CA SER A 21 6.75 -5.15 0.24
C SER A 21 7.83 -4.07 0.17
N HIS A 22 7.49 -2.78 0.26
CA HIS A 22 8.46 -1.69 0.27
C HIS A 22 9.31 -1.61 1.55
N ILE A 23 8.77 -2.01 2.71
CA ILE A 23 9.54 -2.14 3.96
C ILE A 23 10.57 -3.26 3.83
N VAL A 24 10.15 -4.37 3.22
CA VAL A 24 10.94 -5.60 3.14
C VAL A 24 11.95 -5.56 1.97
N LEU A 25 11.66 -4.80 0.91
CA LEU A 25 12.49 -4.66 -0.28
C LEU A 25 13.98 -4.36 0.00
N PRO A 26 14.36 -3.39 0.86
CA PRO A 26 15.77 -3.10 1.16
C PRO A 26 16.54 -4.24 1.86
N TYR A 27 15.87 -5.24 2.43
CA TYR A 27 16.53 -6.41 3.00
C TYR A 27 16.96 -7.41 1.93
N PHE A 28 16.32 -7.38 0.76
CA PHE A 28 16.59 -8.31 -0.34
C PHE A 28 17.40 -7.66 -1.46
N ILE A 29 17.30 -6.33 -1.64
CA ILE A 29 17.90 -5.62 -2.76
C ILE A 29 18.57 -4.33 -2.25
N THR A 30 19.76 -4.05 -2.76
CA THR A 30 20.48 -2.80 -2.48
C THR A 30 19.85 -1.64 -3.26
N MET A 31 19.44 -0.59 -2.56
CA MET A 31 18.94 0.65 -3.19
C MET A 31 20.09 1.61 -3.52
N PRO A 32 19.98 2.47 -4.56
CA PRO A 32 18.82 2.68 -5.43
C PRO A 32 18.64 1.56 -6.47
N LEU A 33 17.38 1.15 -6.69
CA LEU A 33 17.02 0.13 -7.66
C LEU A 33 16.62 0.78 -8.99
N ASP A 34 17.36 0.51 -10.05
CA ASP A 34 17.00 0.93 -11.40
C ASP A 34 15.98 -0.04 -12.01
N MET A 35 14.75 0.43 -12.22
CA MET A 35 13.66 -0.35 -12.82
C MET A 35 13.56 -0.12 -14.33
N GLY A 36 14.53 0.58 -14.95
CA GLY A 36 14.60 0.87 -16.38
C GLY A 36 13.76 2.07 -16.84
N PHE A 37 12.58 2.29 -16.23
CA PHE A 37 11.73 3.47 -16.46
C PHE A 37 11.81 4.50 -15.31
N MET A 38 12.37 4.09 -14.17
CA MET A 38 12.41 4.87 -12.93
C MET A 38 13.50 4.30 -12.02
N VAL A 39 14.19 5.20 -11.32
CA VAL A 39 15.08 4.81 -10.23
C VAL A 39 14.32 4.90 -8.91
N LEU A 40 14.09 3.74 -8.28
CA LEU A 40 13.54 3.65 -6.93
C LEU A 40 14.65 3.94 -5.93
N THR A 41 14.77 5.21 -5.56
CA THR A 41 15.70 5.66 -4.51
C THR A 41 15.16 5.32 -3.13
N THR A 42 16.03 5.26 -2.12
CA THR A 42 15.64 5.03 -0.72
C THR A 42 14.62 6.05 -0.24
N GLN A 43 14.78 7.32 -0.61
CA GLN A 43 13.86 8.38 -0.26
C GLN A 43 12.49 8.18 -0.93
N PHE A 44 12.47 7.81 -2.21
CA PHE A 44 11.21 7.52 -2.90
C PHE A 44 10.50 6.29 -2.33
N ASN A 45 11.24 5.24 -1.97
CA ASN A 45 10.71 4.07 -1.28
C ASN A 45 10.05 4.44 0.06
N PHE A 46 10.68 5.31 0.86
CA PHE A 46 10.08 5.82 2.10
C PHE A 46 8.79 6.60 1.87
N TRP A 47 8.72 7.42 0.82
CA TRP A 47 7.49 8.11 0.43
C TRP A 47 6.39 7.14 0.04
N VAL A 48 6.71 6.09 -0.73
CA VAL A 48 5.73 5.06 -1.11
C VAL A 48 5.18 4.35 0.12
N ILE A 49 6.03 3.97 1.08
CA ILE A 49 5.59 3.39 2.36
C ILE A 49 4.60 4.32 3.08
N GLY A 50 4.95 5.60 3.22
CA GLY A 50 4.10 6.58 3.90
C GLY A 50 2.73 6.76 3.22
N ILE A 51 2.73 6.92 1.89
CA ILE A 51 1.50 7.10 1.11
C ILE A 51 0.64 5.85 1.16
N SER A 52 1.22 4.66 0.98
CA SER A 52 0.48 3.40 1.04
C SER A 52 -0.12 3.11 2.42
N ALA A 53 0.58 3.50 3.51
CA ALA A 53 0.03 3.42 4.86
C ALA A 53 -1.19 4.33 5.04
N ILE A 54 -1.12 5.59 4.56
CA ILE A 54 -2.24 6.54 4.60
C ILE A 54 -3.44 6.00 3.80
N ILE A 55 -3.20 5.48 2.59
CA ILE A 55 -4.25 4.89 1.74
C ILE A 55 -4.90 3.71 2.45
N THR A 56 -4.11 2.84 3.07
CA THR A 56 -4.63 1.68 3.83
C THR A 56 -5.58 2.14 4.94
N ILE A 57 -5.19 3.13 5.74
CA ILE A 57 -6.02 3.69 6.82
C ILE A 57 -7.30 4.32 6.25
N ALA A 58 -7.19 5.08 5.17
CA ALA A 58 -8.34 5.72 4.52
C ALA A 58 -9.34 4.68 3.98
N LEU A 59 -8.86 3.61 3.36
CA LEU A 59 -9.70 2.51 2.86
C LEU A 59 -10.37 1.74 4.00
N LEU A 60 -9.64 1.44 5.08
CA LEU A 60 -10.23 0.80 6.27
C LEU A 60 -11.31 1.69 6.91
N TRP A 61 -11.04 2.99 7.02
CA TRP A 61 -12.03 3.94 7.55
C TRP A 61 -13.27 4.01 6.66
N TRP A 62 -13.09 3.99 5.34
CA TRP A 62 -14.21 3.97 4.40
C TRP A 62 -15.00 2.66 4.50
N ALA A 63 -14.35 1.51 4.62
CA ALA A 63 -15.01 0.22 4.84
C ALA A 63 -15.84 0.22 6.13
N CYS A 64 -15.34 0.82 7.22
CA CYS A 64 -16.09 0.99 8.46
C CYS A 64 -17.36 1.85 8.26
N LYS A 65 -17.28 2.90 7.44
CA LYS A 65 -18.44 3.75 7.13
C LYS A 65 -19.49 3.02 6.28
N LEU A 66 -19.05 2.18 5.34
CA LEU A 66 -19.95 1.36 4.50
C LEU A 66 -20.71 0.28 5.28
N ASN A 67 -20.26 -0.06 6.50
CA ASN A 67 -20.91 -1.02 7.37
C ASN A 67 -22.03 -0.42 8.25
N LYS A 68 -22.26 0.90 8.18
CA LYS A 68 -23.45 1.53 8.76
C LYS A 68 -24.63 1.37 7.81
N LYS A 69 -25.31 0.23 7.91
CA LYS A 69 -26.74 0.10 7.55
C LYS A 69 -27.56 0.19 8.82
#